data_AF-A0A0P7AH97-F1
#
_entry.id   AF-A0A0P7AH97-F1
#
_cell.length_a   1.000
_cell.length_b   1.000
_cell.length_c   1.000
_cell.angle_alpha   90.00
_cell.angle_beta   90.00
_cell.angle_gamma   90.00
#
_symmetry.space_group_name_H-M   'P 1'
#
loop_
_entity.id
_entity.type
_entity.pdbx_description
1 polymer ?
#
loop_
_entity_poly.entity_id
_entity_poly.type
_entity_poly.pdbx_seq_one_letter_code
_entity_poly.pdbx_strand_id
1 'polypeptide(L)'
;MSDNVGLTTPRGSGTSGYVQRNLAAMRPRDFGAPYPKDLDSLRHKQRQPDKGILEHDRKREIEVKVFDLRDKLEEEEYVSQPSSYEPVMLIESRVDEDEIERQCDELRQKLIADMNSGRKGSGPRRSFKEHQVHEMADAKIKESERLRKALKISANYEEGSHWKRQEERLRSGLEKDEGGEKND
;
A
#
# COMPACT_ATOMS: atom_id res chain seq x y z
N MET A 1 -11.81 -32.48 42.70
CA MET A 1 -11.22 -33.83 42.74
C MET A 1 -9.77 -33.67 42.31
N SER A 2 -8.81 -34.28 43.01
CA SER A 2 -7.41 -34.20 42.58
C SER A 2 -7.28 -34.86 41.20
N ASP A 3 -6.55 -34.23 40.29
CA ASP A 3 -6.36 -34.68 38.90
C ASP A 3 -5.52 -35.98 38.81
N ASN A 4 -5.98 -37.06 39.45
CA ASN A 4 -5.22 -38.29 39.71
C ASN A 4 -3.85 -38.04 40.39
N VAL A 5 -3.76 -37.02 41.24
CA VAL A 5 -2.54 -36.70 42.02
C VAL A 5 -2.82 -36.94 43.51
N GLY A 6 -1.94 -37.67 44.19
CA GLY A 6 -2.01 -37.94 45.63
C GLY A 6 -2.21 -39.41 45.99
N LEU A 7 -2.52 -39.67 47.26
CA LEU A 7 -2.83 -41.02 47.76
C LEU A 7 -4.32 -41.31 47.62
N THR A 8 -4.68 -42.56 47.33
CA THR A 8 -6.08 -43.03 47.28
C THR A 8 -6.73 -43.01 48.67
N THR A 9 -5.97 -43.35 49.71
CA THR A 9 -6.36 -43.20 51.11
C THR A 9 -5.16 -42.80 51.98
N PRO A 10 -5.30 -41.86 52.93
CA PRO A 10 -4.22 -41.47 53.86
C PRO A 10 -3.92 -42.52 54.95
N ARG A 11 -4.75 -43.57 55.08
CA ARG A 11 -4.56 -44.63 56.07
C ARG A 11 -3.34 -45.48 55.69
N GLY A 12 -2.40 -45.62 56.62
CA GLY A 12 -1.19 -46.42 56.42
C GLY A 12 0.02 -45.67 55.85
N SER A 13 -0.14 -44.43 55.36
CA SER A 13 1.00 -43.61 54.90
C SER A 13 1.74 -42.88 56.02
N GLY A 14 1.17 -42.85 57.23
CA GLY A 14 1.72 -42.11 58.37
C GLY A 14 1.69 -40.58 58.22
N THR A 15 0.93 -40.05 57.25
CA THR A 15 0.80 -38.62 56.97
C THR A 15 -0.66 -38.19 56.88
N SER A 16 -0.93 -36.88 56.85
CA SER A 16 -2.29 -36.33 56.80
C SER A 16 -2.99 -36.48 55.44
N GLY A 17 -2.30 -36.95 54.41
CA GLY A 17 -2.83 -37.03 53.04
C GLY A 17 -3.00 -35.68 52.33
N TYR A 18 -2.47 -34.59 52.90
CA TYR A 18 -2.57 -33.25 52.30
C TYR A 18 -1.65 -33.13 51.07
N VAL A 19 -2.23 -32.79 49.92
CA VAL A 19 -1.50 -32.64 48.64
C VAL A 19 -1.38 -31.15 48.31
N GLN A 20 -0.15 -30.65 48.23
CA GLN A 20 0.13 -29.28 47.81
C GLN A 20 0.56 -29.25 46.33
N ARG A 21 0.06 -28.26 45.58
CA ARG A 21 0.55 -28.01 44.21
C ARG A 21 2.02 -27.56 44.24
N ASN A 22 2.82 -28.05 43.30
CA ASN A 22 4.19 -27.56 43.14
C ASN A 22 4.17 -26.13 42.57
N LEU A 23 4.73 -25.16 43.31
CA LEU A 23 4.83 -23.76 42.87
C LEU A 23 5.90 -23.54 41.79
N ALA A 24 6.91 -24.41 41.72
CA ALA A 24 7.98 -24.35 40.72
C ALA A 24 7.61 -25.10 39.42
N ALA A 25 6.51 -25.87 39.41
CA ALA A 25 6.04 -26.54 38.21
C ALA A 25 5.40 -25.50 37.26
N MET A 26 6.21 -25.03 36.30
CA MET A 26 5.74 -24.14 35.24
C MET A 26 4.87 -24.93 34.27
N ARG A 27 3.57 -24.62 34.21
CA ARG A 27 2.70 -25.16 33.16
C ARG A 27 3.13 -24.58 31.80
N PRO A 28 3.29 -25.42 30.76
CA PRO A 28 3.42 -24.92 29.41
C PRO A 28 2.27 -23.97 29.12
N ARG A 29 2.60 -22.74 28.72
CA ARG A 29 1.61 -21.73 28.38
C ARG A 29 1.06 -22.08 27.00
N ASP A 30 -0.25 -22.26 26.88
CA ASP A 30 -0.97 -22.37 25.60
C ASP A 30 -1.04 -21.03 24.85
N PHE A 31 -0.04 -20.16 25.02
CA PHE A 31 0.14 -19.05 24.11
C PHE A 31 0.66 -19.67 22.82
N GLY A 32 -0.26 -19.93 21.87
CA GLY A 32 0.09 -20.20 20.48
C GLY A 32 1.17 -19.20 20.08
N ALA A 33 2.28 -19.72 19.54
CA ALA A 33 3.47 -18.92 19.24
C ALA A 33 3.05 -17.57 18.64
N PRO A 34 3.55 -16.42 19.17
CA PRO A 34 3.09 -15.09 18.76
C PRO A 34 3.44 -14.75 17.29
N TYR A 35 4.05 -15.70 16.58
CA TYR A 35 4.45 -15.59 15.20
C TYR A 35 3.66 -16.59 14.36
N PRO A 36 3.13 -16.15 13.22
CA PRO A 36 2.48 -17.06 12.29
C PRO A 36 3.48 -18.12 11.83
N LYS A 37 3.09 -19.40 11.90
CA LYS A 37 3.90 -20.53 11.42
C LYS A 37 3.86 -20.67 9.90
N ASP A 38 2.97 -19.95 9.24
CA ASP A 38 2.81 -19.99 7.79
C ASP A 38 3.96 -19.24 7.13
N LEU A 39 4.87 -19.98 6.50
CA LEU A 39 6.01 -19.43 5.75
C LEU A 39 5.58 -18.42 4.68
N ASP A 40 4.36 -18.57 4.16
CA ASP A 40 3.80 -17.68 3.14
C ASP A 40 3.42 -16.29 3.70
N SER A 41 3.15 -16.20 5.00
CA SER A 41 2.91 -14.94 5.71
C SER A 41 4.21 -14.17 6.04
N LEU A 42 5.34 -14.88 6.07
CA LEU A 42 6.67 -14.28 6.27
C LEU A 42 7.23 -13.67 4.97
N ARG A 43 6.64 -13.97 3.81
CA ARG A 43 7.09 -13.42 2.54
C ARG A 43 6.77 -11.93 2.47
N HIS A 44 7.79 -11.12 2.12
CA HIS A 44 7.60 -9.68 1.93
C HIS A 44 6.66 -9.41 0.76
N LYS A 45 5.46 -8.92 1.04
CA LYS A 45 4.50 -8.46 0.04
C LYS A 45 4.61 -6.95 -0.12
N GLN A 46 4.82 -6.50 -1.35
CA GLN A 46 4.76 -5.08 -1.68
C GLN A 46 3.33 -4.57 -1.44
N ARG A 47 3.20 -3.44 -0.75
CA ARG A 47 1.90 -2.79 -0.53
C ARG A 47 1.33 -2.36 -1.88
N GLN A 48 0.12 -2.83 -2.18
CA GLN A 48 -0.57 -2.46 -3.41
C GLN A 48 -1.18 -1.06 -3.26
N PRO A 49 -1.04 -0.20 -4.29
CA PRO A 49 -1.73 1.08 -4.30
C PRO A 49 -3.24 0.86 -4.44
N ASP A 50 -4.04 1.71 -3.79
CA ASP A 50 -5.48 1.69 -3.93
C ASP A 50 -5.87 2.54 -5.14
N LYS A 51 -6.62 1.95 -6.07
CA LYS A 51 -7.08 2.62 -7.28
C LYS A 51 -8.07 3.74 -6.97
N GLY A 52 -8.92 3.58 -5.95
CA GLY A 52 -9.89 4.60 -5.57
C GLY A 52 -9.22 5.86 -5.05
N ILE A 53 -8.16 5.70 -4.25
CA ILE A 53 -7.38 6.83 -3.73
C ILE A 53 -6.63 7.54 -4.86
N LEU A 54 -6.00 6.79 -5.76
CA LEU A 54 -5.33 7.38 -6.94
C LEU A 54 -6.28 8.17 -7.84
N GLU A 55 -7.51 7.67 -8.05
CA GLU A 55 -8.53 8.38 -8.84
C GLU A 55 -9.04 9.63 -8.11
N HIS A 56 -9.21 9.54 -6.79
CA HIS A 56 -9.62 10.67 -5.97
C HIS A 56 -8.57 11.78 -6.01
N ASP A 57 -7.29 11.46 -5.84
CA ASP A 57 -6.20 12.44 -5.88
C ASP A 57 -6.08 13.11 -7.25
N ARG A 58 -6.31 12.37 -8.35
CA ARG A 58 -6.39 12.95 -9.70
C ARG A 58 -7.53 13.94 -9.86
N LYS A 59 -8.74 13.58 -9.40
CA LYS A 59 -9.90 14.49 -9.44
C LYS A 59 -9.67 15.72 -8.57
N ARG A 60 -9.09 15.52 -7.39
CA ARG A 60 -8.73 16.59 -6.47
C ARG A 60 -7.75 17.58 -7.11
N GLU A 61 -6.77 17.13 -7.88
CA GLU A 61 -5.85 18.04 -8.58
C GLU A 61 -6.58 18.92 -9.62
N ILE A 62 -7.63 18.41 -10.26
CA ILE A 62 -8.47 19.19 -11.18
C ILE A 62 -9.27 20.23 -10.40
N GLU A 63 -9.99 19.81 -9.36
CA GLU A 63 -10.83 20.71 -8.57
C GLU A 63 -10.02 21.78 -7.85
N VAL A 64 -8.80 21.49 -7.40
CA VAL A 64 -7.90 22.51 -6.83
C VAL A 64 -7.57 23.60 -7.87
N LYS A 65 -7.32 23.23 -9.13
CA LYS A 65 -7.03 24.24 -10.17
C LYS A 65 -8.26 25.06 -10.55
N VAL A 66 -9.45 24.44 -10.53
CA VAL A 66 -10.73 25.14 -10.75
C VAL A 66 -10.98 26.10 -9.60
N PHE A 67 -10.73 25.67 -8.37
CA PHE A 67 -10.82 26.51 -7.17
C PHE A 67 -9.85 27.69 -7.22
N ASP A 68 -8.58 27.45 -7.58
CA ASP A 68 -7.58 28.52 -7.74
C ASP A 68 -7.97 29.54 -8.84
N LEU A 69 -8.72 29.12 -9.87
CA LEU A 69 -9.22 30.02 -10.91
C LEU A 69 -10.42 30.83 -10.41
N ARG A 70 -11.33 30.18 -9.69
CA ARG A 70 -12.46 30.83 -9.04
C ARG A 70 -12.00 31.91 -8.07
N ASP A 71 -11.07 31.59 -7.16
CA ASP A 71 -10.51 32.56 -6.19
C ASP A 71 -9.94 33.81 -6.88
N LYS A 72 -9.27 33.64 -8.03
CA LYS A 72 -8.71 34.77 -8.80
C LYS A 72 -9.80 35.64 -9.41
N LEU A 73 -10.83 35.02 -10.00
CA LEU A 73 -11.94 35.76 -10.62
C LEU A 73 -12.77 36.50 -9.56
N GLU A 74 -12.98 35.88 -8.40
CA GLU A 74 -13.64 36.52 -7.25
C GLU A 74 -12.78 37.66 -6.67
N GLU A 75 -11.46 37.51 -6.57
CA GLU A 75 -10.57 38.59 -6.11
C GLU A 75 -10.59 39.79 -7.09
N GLU A 76 -10.57 39.53 -8.40
CA GLU A 76 -10.74 40.56 -9.43
C GLU A 76 -12.11 41.26 -9.34
N GLU A 77 -13.18 40.51 -9.02
CA GLU A 77 -14.51 41.05 -8.77
C GLU A 77 -14.54 41.94 -7.50
N TYR A 78 -13.90 41.51 -6.41
CA TYR A 78 -13.83 42.25 -5.14
C TYR A 78 -13.03 43.56 -5.28
N VAL A 79 -11.97 43.59 -6.08
CA VAL A 79 -11.22 44.83 -6.39
C VAL A 79 -12.10 45.84 -7.14
N SER A 80 -13.15 45.39 -7.84
CA SER A 80 -14.11 46.24 -8.55
C SER A 80 -15.21 46.81 -7.65
N GLN A 81 -15.37 46.34 -6.40
CA GLN A 81 -16.32 46.95 -5.47
C GLN A 81 -15.72 48.23 -4.87
N PRO A 82 -16.28 49.42 -5.17
CA PRO A 82 -15.68 50.68 -4.75
C PRO A 82 -15.75 50.81 -3.23
N SER A 83 -14.57 50.96 -2.61
CA SER A 83 -14.38 51.30 -1.20
C SER A 83 -15.08 52.63 -0.85
N SER A 84 -16.37 52.58 -0.54
CA SER A 84 -17.23 53.59 0.14
C SER A 84 -17.22 55.07 -0.33
N TYR A 85 -16.32 55.50 -1.21
CA TYR A 85 -16.08 56.90 -1.52
C TYR A 85 -15.52 57.12 -2.94
N GLU A 86 -16.04 56.48 -4.00
CA GLU A 86 -15.86 57.02 -5.36
C GLU A 86 -17.09 56.77 -6.26
N PRO A 87 -17.50 57.76 -7.07
CA PRO A 87 -18.77 57.76 -7.77
C PRO A 87 -18.78 56.84 -8.99
N VAL A 88 -19.92 56.16 -9.11
CA VAL A 88 -20.43 55.30 -10.17
C VAL A 88 -20.22 55.89 -11.58
N MET A 89 -19.06 55.68 -12.19
CA MET A 89 -18.88 55.75 -13.64
C MET A 89 -17.87 54.68 -14.08
N LEU A 90 -18.29 53.86 -15.05
CA LEU A 90 -17.61 52.71 -15.67
C LEU A 90 -17.62 51.39 -14.87
N ILE A 91 -18.81 50.77 -14.84
CA ILE A 91 -18.99 49.33 -14.54
C ILE A 91 -18.96 48.59 -15.89
N GLU A 92 -17.78 48.34 -16.45
CA GLU A 92 -17.61 47.50 -17.65
C GLU A 92 -16.76 46.24 -17.39
N SER A 93 -16.26 46.04 -16.16
CA SER A 93 -15.36 44.93 -15.81
C SER A 93 -15.85 44.11 -14.61
N ARG A 94 -17.16 44.00 -14.38
CA ARG A 94 -17.69 43.01 -13.45
C ARG A 94 -17.79 41.69 -14.19
N VAL A 95 -17.03 40.69 -13.74
CA VAL A 95 -17.27 39.32 -14.15
C VAL A 95 -18.49 38.87 -13.36
N ASP A 96 -19.62 38.67 -14.03
CA ASP A 96 -20.82 38.18 -13.38
C ASP A 96 -20.58 36.75 -12.86
N GLU A 97 -21.22 36.37 -11.74
CA GLU A 97 -21.11 35.03 -11.14
C GLU A 97 -21.35 33.91 -12.17
N ASP A 98 -22.27 34.13 -13.11
CA ASP A 98 -22.58 33.20 -14.21
C ASP A 98 -21.41 32.99 -15.18
N GLU A 99 -20.58 34.02 -15.40
CA GLU A 99 -19.41 33.94 -16.27
C GLU A 99 -18.25 33.25 -15.55
N ILE A 100 -18.10 33.47 -14.23
CA ILE A 100 -17.15 32.73 -13.39
C ILE A 100 -17.45 31.22 -13.46
N GLU A 101 -18.73 30.83 -13.32
CA GLU A 101 -19.14 29.42 -13.39
C GLU A 101 -18.86 28.80 -14.76
N ARG A 102 -19.14 29.52 -15.86
CA ARG A 102 -18.81 29.06 -17.22
C ARG A 102 -17.32 28.83 -17.43
N GLN A 103 -16.47 29.76 -16.98
CA GLN A 103 -15.02 29.63 -17.12
C GLN A 103 -14.48 28.47 -16.28
N CYS A 104 -15.02 28.28 -15.07
CA CYS A 104 -14.71 27.15 -14.20
C CYS A 104 -15.08 25.80 -14.84
N ASP A 105 -16.28 25.70 -15.42
CA ASP A 105 -16.75 24.48 -16.09
C ASP A 105 -15.97 24.18 -17.37
N GLU A 106 -15.64 25.20 -18.16
CA GLU A 106 -14.77 25.03 -19.33
C GLU A 106 -13.38 24.52 -18.93
N LEU A 107 -12.79 25.09 -17.86
CA LEU A 107 -11.51 24.62 -17.32
C LEU A 107 -11.62 23.17 -16.81
N ARG A 108 -12.69 22.83 -16.11
CA ARG A 108 -12.95 21.47 -15.61
C ARG A 108 -12.99 20.47 -16.77
N GLN A 109 -13.75 20.77 -17.83
CA GLN A 109 -13.85 19.92 -19.02
C GLN A 109 -12.49 19.77 -19.73
N LYS A 110 -11.74 20.86 -19.90
CA LYS A 110 -10.39 20.83 -20.50
C LYS A 110 -9.44 19.94 -19.69
N LEU A 111 -9.39 20.11 -18.37
CA LEU A 111 -8.49 19.34 -17.51
C LEU A 111 -8.85 17.84 -17.44
N ILE A 112 -10.15 17.50 -17.48
CA ILE A 112 -10.61 16.11 -17.57
C ILE A 112 -10.19 15.50 -18.92
N ALA A 113 -10.36 16.24 -20.02
CA ALA A 113 -9.96 15.80 -21.35
C ALA A 113 -8.44 15.58 -21.44
N ASP A 114 -7.65 16.52 -20.92
CA ASP A 114 -6.19 16.41 -20.86
C ASP A 114 -5.74 15.21 -20.03
N MET A 115 -6.37 14.98 -18.87
CA MET A 115 -6.12 13.81 -18.03
C MET A 115 -6.39 12.50 -18.79
N ASN A 116 -7.52 12.40 -19.49
CA ASN A 116 -7.90 11.21 -20.25
C ASN A 116 -7.03 10.99 -21.49
N SER A 117 -6.56 12.06 -22.12
CA SER A 117 -5.69 12.00 -23.30
C SER A 117 -4.29 11.44 -23.01
N GLY A 118 -3.93 11.29 -21.72
CA GLY A 118 -2.61 10.83 -21.32
C GLY A 118 -1.47 11.79 -21.67
N ARG A 119 -1.79 13.01 -22.16
CA ARG A 119 -0.85 14.13 -22.28
C ARG A 119 -0.50 14.62 -20.88
N LYS A 120 0.31 13.84 -20.17
CA LYS A 120 0.89 14.27 -18.92
C LYS A 120 1.81 15.44 -19.26
N GLY A 121 1.39 16.65 -18.88
CA GLY A 121 2.18 17.86 -19.07
C GLY A 121 3.62 17.60 -18.63
N SER A 122 4.56 17.98 -19.50
CA SER A 122 6.01 17.85 -19.29
C SER A 122 6.49 18.82 -18.20
N GLY A 123 5.87 18.76 -17.03
CA GLY A 123 6.30 19.49 -15.85
C GLY A 123 7.43 18.73 -15.13
N PRO A 124 8.20 19.44 -14.28
CA PRO A 124 9.17 18.79 -13.41
C PRO A 124 8.48 17.69 -12.60
N ARG A 125 9.14 16.53 -12.46
CA ARG A 125 8.66 15.45 -11.60
C ARG A 125 8.55 16.00 -10.18
N ARG A 126 7.32 16.25 -9.72
CA ARG A 126 7.07 16.69 -8.35
C ARG A 126 7.49 15.55 -7.42
N SER A 127 8.27 15.89 -6.39
CA SER A 127 8.55 14.97 -5.30
C SER A 127 7.24 14.64 -4.57
N PHE A 128 7.01 13.37 -4.28
CA PHE A 128 5.85 12.96 -3.47
C PHE A 128 5.98 13.52 -2.06
N LYS A 129 4.86 13.97 -1.50
CA LYS A 129 4.79 14.31 -0.07
C LYS A 129 4.74 13.03 0.74
N GLU A 130 5.16 13.09 2.01
CA GLU A 130 5.22 11.92 2.90
C GLU A 130 3.87 11.19 3.05
N HIS A 131 2.75 11.91 2.94
CA HIS A 131 1.40 11.35 3.05
C HIS A 131 0.88 10.69 1.75
N GLN A 132 1.55 10.86 0.61
CA GLN A 132 1.12 10.31 -0.69
C GLN A 132 1.61 8.86 -0.86
N VAL A 133 1.24 7.99 0.09
CA VAL A 133 1.75 6.61 0.17
C VAL A 133 1.32 5.77 -1.04
N HIS A 134 0.10 5.96 -1.54
CA HIS A 134 -0.41 5.20 -2.69
C HIS A 134 0.23 5.62 -4.02
N GLU A 135 0.45 6.92 -4.22
CA GLU A 135 1.17 7.41 -5.40
C GLU A 135 2.64 6.94 -5.38
N MET A 136 3.28 6.98 -4.21
CA MET A 136 4.64 6.47 -4.04
C MET A 136 4.72 4.97 -4.31
N ALA A 137 3.73 4.19 -3.85
CA ALA A 137 3.66 2.75 -4.11
C ALA A 137 3.47 2.47 -5.61
N ASP A 138 2.56 3.16 -6.30
CA ASP A 138 2.34 3.04 -7.74
C ASP A 138 3.59 3.41 -8.54
N ALA A 139 4.27 4.50 -8.16
CA ALA A 139 5.53 4.91 -8.77
C ALA A 139 6.63 3.87 -8.58
N LYS A 140 6.78 3.35 -7.35
CA LYS A 140 7.79 2.33 -7.03
C LYS A 140 7.54 1.01 -7.76
N ILE A 141 6.28 0.61 -7.92
CA ILE A 141 5.93 -0.57 -8.73
C ILE A 141 6.36 -0.35 -10.18
N LYS A 142 6.00 0.79 -10.79
CA LYS A 142 6.39 1.13 -12.17
C LYS A 142 7.90 1.19 -12.36
N GLU A 143 8.63 1.76 -11.40
CA GLU A 143 10.10 1.80 -11.40
C GLU A 143 10.69 0.41 -11.29
N SER A 144 10.17 -0.43 -10.38
CA SER A 144 10.62 -1.81 -10.22
C SER A 144 10.34 -2.65 -11.48
N GLU A 145 9.21 -2.44 -12.16
CA GLU A 145 8.91 -3.09 -13.43
C GLU A 145 9.84 -2.62 -14.55
N ARG A 146 10.17 -1.32 -14.58
CA ARG A 146 11.14 -0.77 -15.53
C ARG A 146 12.53 -1.35 -15.30
N LEU A 147 12.96 -1.46 -14.05
CA LEU A 147 14.22 -2.08 -13.65
C LEU A 147 14.23 -3.57 -14.00
N ARG A 148 13.16 -4.31 -13.71
CA ARG A 148 13.00 -5.72 -14.07
C ARG A 148 13.18 -5.93 -15.58
N LYS A 149 12.53 -5.10 -16.40
CA LYS A 149 12.66 -5.11 -17.85
C LYS A 149 14.08 -4.79 -18.30
N ALA A 150 14.72 -3.78 -17.69
CA ALA A 150 16.10 -3.39 -18.00
C ALA A 150 17.11 -4.51 -17.69
N LEU A 151 16.91 -5.24 -16.59
CA LEU A 151 17.71 -6.41 -16.21
C LEU A 151 17.36 -7.68 -17.00
N LYS A 152 16.43 -7.61 -17.97
CA LYS A 152 15.95 -8.75 -18.76
C LYS A 152 15.37 -9.90 -17.90
N ILE A 153 14.88 -9.58 -16.71
CA ILE A 153 14.23 -10.55 -15.82
C ILE A 153 12.82 -10.81 -16.37
N SER A 154 12.44 -12.08 -16.52
CA SER A 154 11.12 -12.46 -17.03
C SER A 154 10.00 -12.04 -16.08
N ALA A 155 8.76 -11.90 -16.60
CA ALA A 155 7.61 -11.55 -15.76
C ALA A 155 7.25 -12.68 -14.78
N ASN A 156 7.53 -13.92 -15.16
CA ASN A 156 7.26 -15.13 -14.37
C ASN A 156 8.49 -15.54 -13.53
N TYR A 157 9.38 -14.60 -13.21
CA TYR A 157 10.54 -14.90 -12.40
C TYR A 157 10.11 -15.08 -10.94
N GLU A 158 10.25 -16.30 -10.44
CA GLU A 158 10.04 -16.60 -9.03
C GLU A 158 11.38 -16.57 -8.28
N GLU A 159 11.39 -15.90 -7.13
CA GLU A 159 12.55 -15.87 -6.27
C GLU A 159 12.96 -17.29 -5.86
N GLY A 160 14.23 -17.61 -6.08
CA GLY A 160 14.79 -18.94 -5.82
C GLY A 160 14.48 -20.03 -6.84
N SER A 161 13.77 -19.72 -7.93
CA SER A 161 13.64 -20.62 -9.09
C SER A 161 14.99 -21.03 -9.68
N HIS A 162 16.00 -20.14 -9.60
CA HIS A 162 17.36 -20.44 -10.04
C HIS A 162 18.00 -21.57 -9.21
N TRP A 163 17.92 -21.52 -7.87
CA TRP A 163 18.46 -22.57 -7.00
C TRP A 163 17.71 -23.88 -7.15
N LYS A 164 16.36 -23.85 -7.26
CA LYS A 164 15.57 -25.06 -7.52
C LYS A 164 15.98 -25.75 -8.82
N ARG A 165 16.18 -24.98 -9.89
CA ARG A 165 16.63 -25.52 -11.18
C ARG A 165 18.06 -26.09 -11.10
N GLN A 166 18.92 -25.51 -10.28
CA GLN A 166 20.27 -26.03 -10.05
C GLN A 166 20.25 -27.34 -9.25
N GLU A 167 19.46 -27.40 -8.19
CA GLU A 167 19.27 -28.60 -7.37
C GLU A 167 18.64 -29.74 -8.18
N GLU A 168 17.62 -29.45 -8.98
CA GLU A 168 16.99 -30.41 -9.89
C GLU A 168 17.99 -30.93 -10.93
N ARG A 169 18.82 -30.06 -11.51
CA ARG A 169 19.88 -30.47 -12.43
C ARG A 169 20.90 -31.39 -11.77
N LEU A 170 21.38 -31.04 -10.58
CA LEU A 170 22.32 -31.86 -9.81
C LEU A 170 21.72 -33.22 -9.48
N ARG A 171 20.47 -33.24 -9.01
CA ARG A 171 19.73 -34.48 -8.70
C ARG A 171 19.52 -35.34 -9.95
N SER A 172 19.14 -34.74 -11.07
CA SER A 172 18.98 -35.46 -12.34
C SER A 172 20.31 -35.98 -12.91
N GLY A 173 21.43 -35.33 -12.59
CA GLY A 173 22.77 -35.81 -12.93
C GLY A 173 23.14 -37.06 -12.13
N LEU A 174 22.92 -37.02 -10.81
CA LEU A 174 23.13 -38.16 -9.92
C LEU A 174 22.27 -39.37 -10.29
N GLU A 175 20.98 -39.17 -10.62
CA GLU A 175 20.10 -40.26 -11.08
C GLU A 175 20.57 -40.89 -12.40
N LYS A 176 21.21 -40.12 -13.29
CA LYS A 176 21.77 -40.64 -14.54
C LYS A 176 23.05 -41.45 -14.32
N ASP A 177 23.91 -41.02 -13.40
CA ASP A 177 25.12 -41.77 -13.04
C ASP A 177 24.77 -43.10 -12.35
N GLU A 178 23.80 -43.12 -11.43
CA GLU A 178 23.31 -44.37 -10.79
C GLU A 178 22.61 -45.34 -11.75
N GLY A 179 22.02 -44.83 -12.84
CA GLY A 179 21.40 -45.64 -13.89
C GLY A 179 22.40 -46.22 -14.89
N GLY A 180 23.58 -45.59 -15.04
CA GLY A 180 24.69 -46.07 -15.87
C GLY A 180 25.41 -47.26 -15.25
N GLU A 181 25.69 -47.23 -13.94
CA GLU A 181 26.37 -48.31 -13.22
C GLU A 181 25.57 -49.63 -13.12
N LYS A 182 24.26 -49.62 -13.43
CA LYS A 182 23.41 -50.83 -13.41
C LYS A 182 23.29 -51.54 -14.75
N ASN A 183 23.84 -50.96 -15.83
CA ASN A 183 23.70 -51.49 -17.20
C ASN A 183 25.02 -52.00 -17.83
N ASP A 184 26.11 -52.02 -17.07
CA ASP A 184 27.38 -52.71 -17.42
C ASP A 184 27.56 -53.96 -16.54
#